data_AF-A0A9W8TXK3-F1
#
_entry.id   AF-A0A9W8TXK3-F1
#
_cell.length_a   1.000
_cell.length_b   1.000
_cell.length_c   1.000
_cell.angle_alpha   90.00
_cell.angle_beta   90.00
_cell.angle_gamma   90.00
#
_symmetry.space_group_name_H-M   'P 1'
#
loop_
_entity.id
_entity.type
_entity.pdbx_description
1 polymer ?
#
loop_
_entity_poly.entity_id
_entity_poly.type
_entity_poly.pdbx_seq_one_letter_code
_entity_poly.pdbx_strand_id
1 'polypeptide(L)' 'MTFSAGLRACIGWRFAVMELQAIMFGLLEKFEFCPPASGELDEIQAVPFGLIIPMKRGKWKEGKQMPLHVKTRK' A
#
# COMPACT_ATOMS: atom_id res chain seq x y z
N MET A 1 -15.28 6.57 4.25
CA MET A 1 -15.26 7.72 3.31
C MET A 1 -13.81 8.04 2.97
N THR A 2 -13.37 7.86 1.73
CA THR A 2 -11.98 8.16 1.29
C THR A 2 -11.85 9.54 0.65
N PHE A 3 -12.92 10.08 0.05
CA PHE A 3 -12.94 11.42 -0.59
C PHE A 3 -14.09 12.31 -0.09
N SER A 4 -14.60 12.04 1.12
CA SER A 4 -15.79 12.72 1.70
C SER A 4 -17.03 12.58 0.79
N ALA A 5 -18.08 13.39 1.00
CA ALA A 5 -19.31 13.39 0.21
C ALA A 5 -20.07 14.74 0.29
N GLY A 6 -21.04 14.95 -0.62
CA GLY A 6 -21.89 16.15 -0.65
C GLY A 6 -21.12 17.44 -0.91
N LEU A 7 -21.53 18.54 -0.25
CA LEU A 7 -20.84 19.85 -0.37
C LEU A 7 -19.38 19.82 0.06
N ARG A 8 -18.96 18.82 0.85
CA ARG A 8 -17.57 18.64 1.29
C ARG A 8 -16.86 17.52 0.54
N ALA A 9 -17.37 17.08 -0.60
CA ALA A 9 -16.66 16.11 -1.45
C ALA A 9 -15.37 16.73 -1.99
N CYS A 10 -14.31 15.93 -2.08
CA CYS A 10 -13.06 16.36 -2.69
C CYS A 10 -13.26 16.65 -4.19
N ILE A 11 -13.17 17.90 -4.63
CA ILE A 11 -13.39 18.26 -6.05
C ILE A 11 -12.39 17.58 -7.00
N GLY A 12 -11.20 17.26 -6.51
CA GLY A 12 -10.14 16.59 -7.27
C GLY A 12 -10.18 15.07 -7.26
N TRP A 13 -11.20 14.42 -6.65
CA TRP A 13 -11.17 12.96 -6.45
C TRP A 13 -11.01 12.17 -7.75
N ARG A 14 -11.64 12.64 -8.84
CA ARG A 14 -11.54 12.00 -10.17
C ARG A 14 -10.11 12.07 -10.70
N PHE A 15 -9.45 13.21 -10.54
CA PHE A 15 -8.07 13.40 -10.95
C PHE A 15 -7.13 12.50 -10.15
N ALA A 16 -7.29 12.45 -8.82
CA ALA A 16 -6.50 11.59 -7.95
C ALA A 16 -6.62 10.10 -8.32
N VAL A 17 -7.83 9.65 -8.67
CA VAL A 17 -8.04 8.26 -9.13
C VAL A 17 -7.36 8.00 -10.48
N MET A 18 -7.49 8.92 -11.44
CA MET A 18 -6.85 8.77 -12.75
C MET A 18 -5.32 8.76 -12.64
N GLU A 19 -4.75 9.62 -11.81
CA GLU A 19 -3.31 9.66 -11.55
C GLU A 19 -2.82 8.36 -10.91
N LEU A 20 -3.54 7.86 -9.89
CA LEU A 20 -3.21 6.58 -9.27
C LEU A 20 -3.25 5.43 -10.27
N GLN A 21 -4.25 5.40 -11.15
CA GLN A 21 -4.36 4.39 -12.21
C GLN A 21 -3.19 4.47 -13.20
N ALA A 22 -2.79 5.68 -13.62
CA ALA A 22 -1.66 5.87 -14.52
C ALA A 22 -0.34 5.41 -13.88
N ILE A 23 -0.09 5.77 -12.62
CA ILE A 23 1.08 5.32 -11.86
C ILE A 23 1.07 3.80 -11.72
N MET A 24 -0.07 3.21 -11.32
CA MET A 24 -0.20 1.77 -11.18
C MET A 24 0.09 1.04 -12.50
N PHE A 25 -0.44 1.54 -13.62
CA PHE A 25 -0.20 0.94 -14.92
C PHE A 25 1.29 0.96 -15.28
N GLY A 26 1.96 2.11 -15.13
CA GLY A 26 3.39 2.22 -15.39
C GLY A 26 4.24 1.31 -14.49
N LEU A 27 3.85 1.17 -13.21
CA LEU A 27 4.53 0.28 -12.28
C LEU A 27 4.34 -1.21 -12.66
N LEU A 28 3.12 -1.63 -12.97
CA LEU A 28 2.83 -3.02 -13.32
C LEU A 28 3.41 -3.44 -14.69
N GLU A 29 3.56 -2.48 -15.61
CA GLU A 29 4.19 -2.77 -16.91
C GLU A 29 5.69 -3.08 -16.76
N LYS A 30 6.38 -2.37 -15.85
CA LYS A 30 7.84 -2.42 -15.69
C LYS A 30 8.33 -3.30 -14.54
N PHE A 31 7.49 -3.59 -13.55
CA PHE A 31 7.89 -4.29 -12.34
C PHE A 31 6.98 -5.47 -12.01
N GLU A 32 7.59 -6.50 -11.44
CA GLU A 32 6.92 -7.61 -10.79
C GLU A 32 7.04 -7.46 -9.28
N PHE A 33 5.90 -7.49 -8.59
CA PHE A 33 5.82 -7.40 -7.15
C PHE A 33 5.61 -8.80 -6.58
N CYS A 34 6.54 -9.25 -5.74
CA CYS A 34 6.50 -10.56 -5.11
C CYS A 34 6.52 -10.43 -3.58
N PRO A 35 5.93 -11.40 -2.87
CA PRO A 35 6.17 -11.54 -1.45
C PRO A 35 7.68 -11.75 -1.18
N PRO A 36 8.24 -11.22 -0.08
CA PRO A 36 9.59 -11.56 0.35
C PRO A 36 9.73 -13.08 0.54
N ALA A 37 10.80 -13.65 -0.01
CA ALA A 37 11.06 -15.10 -0.03
C ALA A 37 11.28 -15.70 1.38
N SER A 38 11.53 -14.86 2.38
CA SER A 38 11.88 -15.21 3.76
C SER A 38 10.68 -15.61 4.63
N GLY A 39 9.45 -15.66 4.11
CA GLY A 39 8.25 -15.85 4.94
C GLY A 39 7.91 -14.63 5.80
N GLU A 40 8.57 -13.48 5.57
CA GLU A 40 8.35 -12.23 6.32
C GLU A 40 6.91 -11.70 6.28
N LEU A 41 6.10 -12.16 5.33
CA LEU A 41 4.67 -11.85 5.31
C LEU A 41 3.90 -12.56 6.43
N ASP A 42 4.30 -13.76 6.84
CA ASP A 42 3.69 -14.50 7.95
C ASP A 42 3.98 -13.82 9.31
N GLU A 43 5.01 -12.97 9.34
CA GLU A 43 5.37 -12.15 10.49
C GLU A 43 4.59 -10.83 10.54
N ILE A 44 3.74 -10.52 9.57
CA ILE A 44 2.94 -9.28 9.60
C ILE A 44 1.74 -9.48 10.54
N GLN A 45 1.65 -8.61 11.54
CA GLN A 45 0.53 -8.51 12.45
C GLN A 45 -0.33 -7.28 12.14
N ALA A 46 -1.64 -7.46 12.17
CA ALA A 46 -2.62 -6.39 12.13
C ALA A 46 -2.72 -5.75 13.52
N VAL A 47 -2.18 -4.55 13.69
CA VAL A 47 -2.22 -3.82 14.96
C VAL A 47 -3.39 -2.82 14.94
N PRO A 48 -4.30 -2.86 15.91
CA PRO A 48 -5.36 -1.86 16.03
C PRO A 48 -4.79 -0.54 16.58
N PHE A 49 -4.80 0.52 15.76
CA PHE A 49 -4.36 1.87 16.14
C PHE A 49 -5.22 2.93 15.41
N GLY A 50 -6.50 3.03 15.77
CA GLY A 50 -7.50 3.87 15.10
C GLY A 50 -7.93 3.36 13.71
N LEU A 51 -7.00 2.72 12.98
CA LEU A 51 -7.19 1.90 11.80
C LEU A 51 -6.38 0.60 11.98
N ILE A 52 -6.60 -0.39 11.11
CA ILE A 52 -5.76 -1.59 11.05
C ILE A 52 -4.47 -1.22 10.34
N ILE A 53 -3.34 -1.34 11.03
CA ILE A 53 -2.02 -1.01 10.48
C ILE A 53 -1.18 -2.30 10.42
N PRO A 54 -0.61 -2.65 9.25
CA PRO A 54 0.32 -3.76 9.16
C PRO A 54 1.65 -3.39 9.81
N MET A 55 2.14 -4.26 10.68
CA MET A 55 3.45 -4.15 11.32
C MET A 55 4.13 -5.50 11.38
N LYS A 56 5.47 -5.53 11.36
CA LYS A 56 6.23 -6.76 11.64
C LYS A 56 6.14 -7.14 13.13
N ARG A 57 5.81 -8.40 13.43
CA ARG A 57 5.71 -8.94 14.78
C ARG A 57 7.05 -8.79 15.51
N GLY A 58 7.01 -8.30 16.74
CA GLY A 58 8.22 -8.10 17.57
C GLY A 58 9.13 -6.93 17.16
N LYS A 59 8.99 -6.37 15.96
CA LYS A 59 9.83 -5.29 15.42
C LYS A 59 9.17 -3.92 15.53
N TRP A 60 8.75 -3.54 16.73
CA TRP A 60 8.05 -2.27 16.99
C TRP A 60 8.87 -1.02 16.63
N LYS A 61 10.20 -1.08 16.78
CA LYS A 61 11.11 0.03 16.48
C LYS A 61 11.22 0.34 14.98
N GLU A 62 10.99 -0.64 14.11
CA GLU A 62 11.03 -0.44 12.65
C GLU A 62 9.74 0.26 12.15
N GLY A 63 8.73 0.39 13.00
CA GLY A 63 7.51 1.11 12.70
C GLY A 63 6.56 0.38 11.74
N LYS A 64 5.75 1.16 11.04
CA LYS A 64 4.66 0.70 10.17
C LYS A 64 5.25 0.35 8.80
N GLN A 65 5.17 -0.92 8.41
CA GLN A 65 5.74 -1.38 7.14
C GLN A 65 5.01 -2.60 6.60
N MET A 66 5.00 -2.71 5.28
CA MET A 66 4.57 -3.90 4.54
C MET A 66 5.63 -4.17 3.45
N PRO A 67 6.64 -5.01 3.73
CA PRO A 67 7.73 -5.25 2.79
C PRO A 67 7.22 -5.98 1.54
N LEU A 68 7.65 -5.51 0.38
CA LEU A 68 7.40 -6.13 -0.93
C LEU A 68 8.75 -6.29 -1.65
N HIS A 69 8.96 -7.42 -2.29
CA HIS A 69 10.12 -7.63 -3.15
C HIS A 69 9.76 -7.21 -4.57
N VAL A 70 10.56 -6.32 -5.16
CA VAL A 70 10.30 -5.76 -6.49
C VAL A 70 11.39 -6.23 -7.45
N LYS A 71 10.97 -6.79 -8.60
CA LYS A 71 11.87 -7.19 -9.69
C LYS A 71 11.49 -6.44 -10.95
N THR A 72 12.45 -6.18 -11.83
CA THR A 72 12.15 -5.61 -13.16
C THR A 72 11.52 -6.69 -14.03
N ARG A 73 10.40 -6.37 -14.66
CA ARG A 73 9.70 -7.23 -15.62
C ARG A 73 10.51 -7.22 -16.93
N LYS A 74 11.07 -8.37 -17.30
CA LYS A 74 11.80 -8.55 -18.56
C LYS A 74 10.85 -8.73 -19.73
#